data_AF-C6TBB8-F1
#
_entry.id   AF-C6TBB8-F1
#
_cell.length_a   1.000
_cell.length_b   1.000
_cell.length_c   1.000
_cell.angle_alpha   90.00
_cell.angle_beta   90.00
_cell.angle_gamma   90.00
#
_symmetry.space_group_name_H-M   'P 1'
#
loop_
_entity.id
_entity.type
_entity.pdbx_description
1 polymer ?
#
loop_
_entity_poly.entity_id
_entity_poly.type
_entity_poly.pdbx_seq_one_letter_code
_entity_poly.pdbx_strand_id
1 'polypeptide(L)'
;MGDHIAKGQELAKRAENKLHACCPLFGSNLEDAAELFHKSATSFKLAKSWDKAASLFVKSVKCHLKLDSKYDAANAYVDAAHCYKKTSTSGAISCLNKAVTIFTEIGRHIMAAKYSKEIGEL
;
A
#
# COMPACT_ATOMS: atom_id res chain seq x y z
N MET A 1 -15.03 -15.97 -9.28
CA MET A 1 -14.30 -14.69 -9.52
C MET A 1 -14.87 -13.54 -8.67
N GLY A 2 -16.17 -13.51 -8.37
CA GLY A 2 -16.76 -12.56 -7.41
C GLY A 2 -16.33 -12.74 -5.94
N ASP A 3 -15.88 -13.94 -5.56
CA ASP A 3 -15.56 -14.28 -4.17
C ASP A 3 -14.39 -13.48 -3.60
N HIS A 4 -13.37 -13.20 -4.43
CA HIS A 4 -12.22 -12.40 -4.03
C HIS A 4 -12.54 -10.91 -3.88
N ILE A 5 -13.49 -10.40 -4.68
CA ILE A 5 -13.95 -9.01 -4.58
C ILE A 5 -14.75 -8.83 -3.29
N ALA A 6 -15.71 -9.72 -3.02
CA ALA A 6 -16.51 -9.67 -1.80
C ALA A 6 -15.63 -9.79 -0.55
N LYS A 7 -14.70 -10.75 -0.54
CA LYS A 7 -13.71 -10.91 0.54
C LYS A 7 -12.84 -9.66 0.71
N GLY A 8 -12.36 -9.08 -0.39
CA GLY A 8 -11.61 -7.83 -0.36
C GLY A 8 -12.41 -6.67 0.27
N GLN A 9 -13.67 -6.49 -0.14
CA GLN A 9 -14.56 -5.45 0.39
C GLN A 9 -14.82 -5.63 1.89
N GLU A 10 -15.08 -6.85 2.33
CA GLU A 10 -15.29 -7.15 3.74
C GLU A 10 -14.06 -6.84 4.58
N LEU A 11 -12.87 -7.24 4.12
CA LEU A 11 -11.61 -6.94 4.79
C LEU A 11 -11.34 -5.43 4.85
N ALA A 12 -11.62 -4.70 3.76
CA ALA A 12 -11.48 -3.24 3.73
C ALA A 12 -12.41 -2.57 4.76
N LYS A 13 -13.68 -3.01 4.84
CA LYS A 13 -14.64 -2.49 5.81
C LYS A 13 -14.21 -2.78 7.25
N ARG A 14 -13.68 -3.97 7.51
CA ARG A 14 -13.12 -4.33 8.84
C ARG A 14 -11.92 -3.43 9.19
N ALA A 15 -11.04 -3.16 8.23
CA ALA A 15 -9.90 -2.26 8.43
C ALA A 15 -10.34 -0.81 8.69
N GLU A 16 -11.34 -0.31 7.97
CA GLU A 16 -11.90 1.04 8.19
C GLU A 16 -12.59 1.16 9.54
N ASN A 17 -13.33 0.13 9.97
CA ASN A 17 -13.92 0.10 11.31
C ASN A 17 -12.84 0.12 12.41
N LYS A 18 -11.72 -0.58 12.21
CA LYS A 18 -10.57 -0.54 13.13
C LYS A 18 -9.92 0.84 13.19
N LEU A 19 -9.82 1.53 12.04
CA LEU A 19 -9.37 2.93 12.00
C LEU A 19 -10.36 3.90 12.66
N HIS A 20 -11.67 3.66 12.54
CA HIS A 20 -12.70 4.54 13.12
C HIS A 20 -12.87 4.31 14.63
N ALA A 21 -12.65 3.10 15.11
CA ALA A 21 -12.60 2.75 16.54
C ALA A 21 -11.37 3.33 17.26
N CYS A 22 -10.52 4.08 16.54
CA CYS A 22 -9.26 4.62 17.04
C CYS A 22 -9.49 5.77 18.02
N CYS A 23 -9.65 5.44 19.30
CA CYS A 23 -9.19 6.32 20.38
C CYS A 23 -7.66 6.51 20.26
N PRO A 24 -7.12 7.73 20.41
CA PRO A 24 -5.70 8.04 20.16
C PRO A 24 -4.69 7.39 21.14
N LEU A 25 -5.13 6.49 22.03
CA LEU A 25 -4.27 5.80 23.01
C LEU A 25 -3.74 4.42 22.56
N PHE A 26 -4.25 3.83 21.46
CA PHE A 26 -3.89 2.45 21.08
C PHE A 26 -3.29 2.38 19.67
N GLY A 27 -1.95 2.43 19.59
CA GLY A 27 -1.19 2.23 18.35
C GLY A 27 -1.37 0.85 17.70
N SER A 28 -1.74 -0.17 18.47
CA SER A 28 -1.97 -1.54 17.97
C SER A 28 -3.09 -1.65 16.93
N ASN A 29 -4.10 -0.77 16.98
CA ASN A 29 -5.20 -0.79 16.01
C ASN A 29 -4.77 -0.35 14.60
N LEU A 30 -3.71 0.46 14.49
CA LEU A 30 -3.20 0.92 13.20
C LEU A 30 -2.44 -0.19 12.47
N GLU A 31 -1.73 -1.03 13.21
CA GLU A 31 -0.95 -2.15 12.65
C GLU A 31 -1.89 -3.23 12.11
N ASP A 32 -2.88 -3.63 12.92
CA ASP A 32 -3.99 -4.49 12.49
C ASP A 32 -4.71 -3.94 11.25
N ALA A 33 -5.01 -2.65 11.24
CA ALA A 33 -5.68 -2.02 10.10
C ALA A 33 -4.80 -2.06 8.84
N ALA A 34 -3.50 -1.77 8.97
CA ALA A 34 -2.55 -1.81 7.86
C ALA A 34 -2.47 -3.22 7.24
N GLU A 35 -2.40 -4.26 8.07
CA GLU A 35 -2.37 -5.65 7.64
C GLU A 35 -3.69 -6.06 6.94
N LEU A 36 -4.84 -5.67 7.51
CA LEU A 36 -6.14 -5.93 6.90
C LEU A 36 -6.29 -5.23 5.53
N PHE A 37 -5.79 -4.00 5.38
CA PHE A 37 -5.74 -3.33 4.08
C PHE A 37 -4.85 -4.06 3.09
N HIS A 38 -3.69 -4.56 3.52
CA HIS A 38 -2.79 -5.34 2.65
C HIS A 38 -3.43 -6.65 2.18
N LYS A 39 -4.09 -7.39 3.10
CA LYS A 39 -4.85 -8.62 2.78
C LYS A 39 -6.02 -8.34 1.83
N SER A 40 -6.73 -7.23 2.06
CA SER A 40 -7.79 -6.76 1.18
C SER A 40 -7.26 -6.45 -0.22
N ALA A 41 -6.19 -5.66 -0.32
CA ALA A 41 -5.56 -5.28 -1.57
C ALA A 41 -5.10 -6.51 -2.37
N THR A 42 -4.52 -7.51 -1.70
CA THR A 42 -4.14 -8.79 -2.30
C THR A 42 -5.34 -9.55 -2.88
N SER A 43 -6.48 -9.52 -2.19
CA SER A 43 -7.72 -10.13 -2.69
C SER A 43 -8.25 -9.41 -3.95
N PHE A 44 -8.21 -8.07 -3.98
CA PHE A 44 -8.55 -7.30 -5.18
C PHE A 44 -7.57 -7.49 -6.34
N LYS A 45 -6.28 -7.66 -6.04
CA LYS A 45 -5.23 -8.00 -7.01
C LYS A 45 -5.52 -9.35 -7.67
N LEU A 46 -5.92 -10.37 -6.90
CA LEU A 46 -6.34 -11.68 -7.45
C LEU A 46 -7.61 -11.57 -8.30
N ALA A 47 -8.51 -10.66 -7.95
CA ALA A 47 -9.68 -10.33 -8.76
C ALA A 47 -9.37 -9.46 -10.01
N LYS A 48 -8.09 -9.15 -10.28
CA LYS A 48 -7.64 -8.25 -11.36
C LYS A 48 -8.20 -6.82 -11.26
N SER A 49 -8.65 -6.40 -10.08
CA SER A 49 -9.14 -5.04 -9.84
C SER A 49 -7.98 -4.17 -9.34
N TRP A 50 -7.11 -3.80 -10.28
CA TRP A 50 -5.85 -3.11 -10.00
C TRP A 50 -6.04 -1.73 -9.35
N ASP A 51 -7.00 -0.91 -9.80
CA ASP A 51 -7.25 0.42 -9.23
C ASP A 51 -7.69 0.35 -7.76
N LYS A 52 -8.59 -0.59 -7.45
CA LYS A 52 -9.07 -0.80 -6.07
C LYS A 52 -7.95 -1.34 -5.18
N ALA A 53 -7.17 -2.30 -5.68
CA ALA A 53 -6.02 -2.83 -4.95
C ALA A 53 -5.00 -1.72 -4.63
N ALA A 54 -4.67 -0.89 -5.61
CA ALA A 54 -3.72 0.21 -5.43
C ALA A 54 -4.22 1.25 -4.41
N SER A 55 -5.51 1.61 -4.45
CA SER A 55 -6.11 2.50 -3.45
C SER A 55 -6.00 1.95 -2.02
N LEU A 56 -6.22 0.64 -1.85
CA LEU A 56 -6.09 -0.03 -0.55
C LEU A 56 -4.65 -0.12 -0.06
N PHE A 57 -3.69 -0.40 -0.96
CA PHE A 57 -2.27 -0.32 -0.60
C PHE A 57 -1.90 1.09 -0.13
N VAL A 58 -2.35 2.15 -0.80
CA VAL A 58 -2.11 3.52 -0.35
C VAL A 58 -2.74 3.80 1.02
N LYS A 59 -3.91 3.22 1.34
CA LYS A 59 -4.50 3.29 2.70
C LYS A 59 -3.63 2.56 3.73
N SER A 60 -3.12 1.37 3.41
CA SER A 60 -2.18 0.63 4.25
C SER A 60 -0.91 1.43 4.52
N VAL A 61 -0.34 2.08 3.49
CA VAL A 61 0.85 2.94 3.64
C VAL A 61 0.62 4.07 4.63
N LYS A 62 -0.52 4.75 4.57
CA LYS A 62 -0.85 5.82 5.54
C LYS A 62 -0.86 5.31 6.98
N CYS A 63 -1.21 4.05 7.21
CA CYS A 63 -1.18 3.44 8.53
C CYS A 63 0.27 3.14 8.95
N HIS A 64 1.07 2.53 8.07
CA HIS A 64 2.49 2.26 8.34
C HIS A 64 3.31 3.54 8.58
N LEU A 65 3.03 4.63 7.87
CA LEU A 65 3.67 5.92 8.11
C LEU A 65 3.32 6.52 9.48
N LYS A 66 2.10 6.33 9.97
CA LYS A 66 1.70 6.77 11.33
C LYS A 66 2.37 5.94 12.42
N LEU A 67 2.69 4.68 12.13
CA LEU A 67 3.41 3.77 13.01
C LEU A 67 4.95 3.95 12.94
N ASP A 68 5.43 4.89 12.13
CA ASP A 68 6.85 5.09 11.81
C ASP A 68 7.54 3.85 11.18
N SER A 69 6.77 2.88 10.67
CA SER A 69 7.33 1.75 9.91
C SER A 69 7.61 2.17 8.47
N LYS A 70 8.71 2.89 8.28
CA LYS A 70 9.16 3.41 6.99
C LYS A 70 9.44 2.30 5.96
N TYR A 71 10.03 1.19 6.40
CA TYR A 71 10.36 0.08 5.50
C TYR A 71 9.10 -0.57 4.91
N ASP A 72 8.10 -0.86 5.73
CA ASP A 72 6.84 -1.47 5.28
C ASP A 72 6.01 -0.48 4.45
N ALA A 73 6.01 0.80 4.84
CA ALA A 73 5.38 1.85 4.05
C ALA A 73 5.98 1.96 2.63
N ALA A 74 7.31 1.87 2.50
CA ALA A 74 7.97 1.91 1.19
C ALA A 74 7.62 0.68 0.33
N ASN A 75 7.63 -0.53 0.91
CA ASN A 75 7.23 -1.74 0.20
C ASN A 75 5.76 -1.68 -0.27
N ALA A 76 4.85 -1.22 0.60
CA ALA A 76 3.45 -1.09 0.23
C ALA A 76 3.22 -0.02 -0.86
N TYR A 77 4.05 1.03 -0.94
CA TYR A 77 4.04 1.95 -2.09
C TYR A 77 4.49 1.29 -3.40
N VAL A 78 5.49 0.41 -3.34
CA VAL A 78 5.96 -0.36 -4.50
C VAL A 78 4.86 -1.30 -5.00
N ASP A 79 4.17 -2.00 -4.08
CA ASP A 79 3.03 -2.87 -4.42
C ASP A 79 1.88 -2.07 -5.06
N ALA A 80 1.58 -0.88 -4.52
CA ALA A 80 0.62 0.04 -5.12
C ALA A 80 1.05 0.46 -6.52
N ALA A 81 2.33 0.81 -6.71
CA ALA A 81 2.87 1.19 -8.00
C ALA A 81 2.74 0.06 -9.01
N HIS A 82 3.10 -1.18 -8.67
CA HIS A 82 2.95 -2.33 -9.56
C HIS A 82 1.50 -2.54 -10.01
N CYS A 83 0.52 -2.27 -9.14
CA CYS A 83 -0.89 -2.28 -9.52
C CYS A 83 -1.21 -1.14 -10.49
N TYR A 84 -0.75 0.08 -10.20
CA TYR A 84 -0.94 1.23 -11.10
C TYR A 84 -0.21 1.07 -12.44
N LYS A 85 0.90 0.33 -12.55
CA LYS A 85 1.55 0.06 -13.85
C LYS A 85 0.58 -0.58 -14.86
N LYS A 86 -0.49 -1.25 -14.39
CA LYS A 86 -1.52 -1.85 -15.23
C LYS A 86 -2.69 -0.92 -15.57
N THR A 87 -2.86 0.20 -14.87
CA THR A 87 -4.01 1.09 -15.03
C THR A 87 -3.62 2.53 -15.35
N SER A 88 -2.59 3.06 -14.69
CA SER A 88 -2.07 4.41 -14.87
C SER A 88 -0.57 4.49 -14.58
N THR A 89 0.22 4.76 -15.62
CA THR A 89 1.68 4.99 -15.51
C THR A 89 2.00 6.19 -14.61
N SER A 90 1.21 7.27 -14.70
CA SER A 90 1.37 8.45 -13.85
C SER A 90 1.22 8.13 -12.35
N GLY A 91 0.21 7.32 -12.00
CA GLY A 91 0.00 6.86 -10.63
C GLY A 91 1.15 5.98 -10.13
N ALA A 92 1.69 5.13 -11.00
CA ALA A 92 2.83 4.26 -10.68
C ALA A 92 4.09 5.08 -10.39
N ILE A 93 4.42 6.05 -11.25
CA ILE A 93 5.58 6.94 -11.08
C ILE A 93 5.47 7.72 -9.77
N SER A 94 4.29 8.25 -9.45
CA SER A 94 4.09 8.97 -8.18
C SER A 94 4.31 8.08 -6.96
N CYS A 95 3.82 6.84 -6.99
CA CYS A 95 4.00 5.88 -5.89
C CYS A 95 5.46 5.42 -5.75
N LEU A 96 6.15 5.13 -6.86
CA LEU A 96 7.56 4.74 -6.85
C LEU A 96 8.45 5.87 -6.36
N ASN A 97 8.20 7.12 -6.76
CA ASN A 97 8.97 8.26 -6.26
C ASN A 97 8.88 8.37 -4.73
N LYS A 98 7.68 8.19 -4.16
CA LYS A 98 7.51 8.17 -2.69
C LYS A 98 8.25 7.01 -2.04
N ALA A 99 8.22 5.81 -2.62
CA ALA A 99 8.99 4.68 -2.13
C ALA A 99 10.50 4.97 -2.17
N VAL A 100 11.02 5.55 -3.26
CA VAL A 100 12.42 5.95 -3.41
C VAL A 100 12.84 6.96 -2.34
N THR A 101 12.01 7.98 -2.08
CA THR A 101 12.27 8.95 -1.01
C THR A 101 12.42 8.25 0.34
N ILE A 102 11.47 7.39 0.70
CA ILE A 102 11.51 6.67 1.98
C ILE A 102 12.70 5.71 2.05
N PHE A 103 12.98 4.95 0.99
CA PHE A 103 14.14 4.05 0.94
C PHE A 103 15.46 4.81 1.08
N THR A 104 15.54 6.02 0.54
CA THR A 104 16.72 6.89 0.69
C THR A 104 16.84 7.40 2.12
N GLU A 105 15.73 7.79 2.77
CA GLU A 105 15.73 8.22 4.17
C GLU A 105 16.21 7.13 5.14
N ILE A 106 15.85 5.86 4.89
CA ILE A 106 16.28 4.72 5.73
C ILE A 106 17.66 4.18 5.35
N GLY A 107 18.38 4.82 4.43
CA GLY A 107 19.73 4.41 3.99
C GLY A 107 19.76 3.19 3.07
N ARG A 108 18.63 2.75 2.51
CA ARG A 108 18.53 1.62 1.57
C ARG A 108 18.71 2.10 0.12
N HIS A 109 19.87 2.67 -0.17
CA HIS A 109 20.17 3.29 -1.48
C HIS A 109 20.12 2.31 -2.66
N ILE A 110 20.42 1.02 -2.45
CA ILE A 110 20.33 -0.02 -3.49
C ILE A 110 18.87 -0.18 -3.97
N MET A 111 17.93 -0.20 -3.03
CA MET A 111 16.49 -0.30 -3.34
C MET A 111 16.00 0.98 -4.02
N ALA A 112 16.39 2.14 -3.49
CA ALA A 112 16.08 3.43 -4.09
C ALA A 112 16.56 3.51 -5.55
N ALA A 113 17.81 3.14 -5.84
CA ALA A 113 18.36 3.15 -7.20
C ALA A 113 17.61 2.19 -8.13
N LYS A 114 17.23 1.00 -7.65
CA LYS A 114 16.44 0.03 -8.41
C LYS A 114 15.09 0.62 -8.84
N TYR A 115 14.36 1.22 -7.90
CA TYR A 115 13.06 1.80 -8.20
C TYR A 115 13.17 3.09 -9.03
N SER A 116 14.24 3.89 -8.87
CA SER A 116 14.53 5.02 -9.75
C SER A 116 14.77 4.58 -11.19
N LYS A 117 15.47 3.47 -11.40
CA LYS A 117 15.62 2.86 -12.73
C LYS A 117 14.26 2.42 -13.28
N GLU A 118 13.43 1.76 -12.47
CA GLU A 118 12.09 1.32 -12.88
C GLU A 118 11.18 2.50 -13.25
N ILE A 119 11.30 3.65 -12.59
CA ILE A 119 10.60 4.89 -12.97
C ILE A 119 11.03 5.35 -14.38
N GLY A 120 12.33 5.27 -14.70
CA GLY A 120 12.83 5.67 -16.02
C GLY A 120 12.45 4.70 -17.14
N GLU A 121 12.07 3.47 -16.82
CA GLU A 121 11.60 2.45 -17.77
C GLU A 121 10.09 2.49 -18.01
N LEU A 122 9.35 3.30 -17.23
CA LEU A 122 7.90 3.45 -17.27
C LEU A 122 7.44 4.61 -18.15
#